data_AF-A0A7K9YLQ7-F1
#
_entry.id   AF-A0A7K9YLQ7-F1
#
_cell.length_a   1.000
_cell.length_b   1.000
_cell.length_c   1.000
_cell.angle_alpha   90.00
_cell.angle_beta   90.00
_cell.angle_gamma   90.00
#
_symmetry.space_group_name_H-M   'P 1'
#
loop_
_entity.id
_entity.type
_entity.pdbx_description
1 polymer ?
#
loop_
_entity_poly.entity_id
_entity_poly.type
_entity_poly.pdbx_seq_one_letter_code
_entity_poly.pdbx_strand_id
1 'polypeptide(L)'
;MAEPSGVLRAGPGRYFCYCHPAPGPGSVATVYVTDALEVWAGRLGGDTPENGVAELRTALGRGTVSLELRDGAATLRLREGHDALLLSRLPAAEARPQLQALLFAMAARVRDLEERLEALGSSYSPEKNSTRSQQPLLPDPSPRKNRAAGSALPAKRKIPGESLINPGFKSKSVPSGVDFEDS
;
A
#
# COMPACT_ATOMS: atom_id res chain seq x y z
N MET A 1 -14.08 2.32 15.46
CA MET A 1 -13.14 1.22 15.14
C MET A 1 -11.81 1.57 15.81
N ALA A 2 -11.11 0.60 16.39
CA ALA A 2 -9.83 0.85 17.04
C ALA A 2 -8.78 1.27 15.98
N GLU A 3 -8.19 2.44 16.16
CA GLU A 3 -7.04 2.90 15.37
C GLU A 3 -5.79 2.35 16.05
N PRO A 4 -5.01 1.45 15.43
CA PRO A 4 -3.78 0.99 16.05
C PRO A 4 -2.76 2.13 16.03
N SER A 5 -1.96 2.19 17.09
CA SER A 5 -1.03 3.28 17.25
C SER A 5 0.41 2.76 17.28
N GLY A 6 0.69 1.56 17.81
CA GLY A 6 2.00 0.91 17.69
C GLY A 6 2.34 -0.10 18.79
N VAL A 7 3.57 -0.64 18.74
CA VAL A 7 4.13 -1.53 19.77
C VAL A 7 5.11 -0.75 20.64
N LEU A 8 4.99 -0.94 21.95
CA LEU A 8 5.82 -0.33 22.99
C LEU A 8 6.66 -1.41 23.71
N ARG A 9 7.75 -0.96 24.35
CA ARG A 9 8.56 -1.80 25.24
C ARG A 9 8.61 -1.15 26.62
N ALA A 10 8.48 -1.97 27.66
CA ALA A 10 8.74 -1.58 29.03
C ALA A 10 9.48 -2.72 29.73
N GLY A 11 10.76 -2.50 30.06
CA GLY A 11 11.66 -3.57 30.51
C GLY A 11 11.72 -4.73 29.49
N PRO A 12 11.54 -5.99 29.92
CA PRO A 12 11.51 -7.15 29.01
C PRO A 12 10.16 -7.32 28.29
N GLY A 13 9.12 -6.57 28.69
CA GLY A 13 7.76 -6.71 28.16
C GLY A 13 7.54 -6.00 26.83
N ARG A 14 6.61 -6.54 26.03
CA ARG A 14 6.07 -5.90 24.83
C ARG A 14 4.61 -5.60 25.02
N TYR A 15 4.21 -4.41 24.63
CA TYR A 15 2.86 -3.92 24.81
C TYR A 15 2.34 -3.35 23.51
N PHE A 16 1.05 -3.50 23.26
CA PHE A 16 0.36 -2.90 22.13
C PHE A 16 -0.42 -1.68 22.60
N CYS A 17 -0.22 -0.56 21.91
CA CYS A 17 -0.90 0.70 22.18
C CYS A 17 -1.85 1.03 21.03
N TYR A 18 -3.09 1.36 21.36
CA TYR A 18 -4.13 1.71 20.38
C TYR A 18 -5.13 2.70 20.98
N CYS A 19 -5.90 3.34 20.11
CA CYS A 19 -6.90 4.32 20.50
C CYS A 19 -8.29 3.92 20.02
N HIS A 20 -9.30 4.24 20.81
CA HIS A 20 -10.67 4.31 20.33
C HIS A 20 -11.06 5.79 20.24
N PRO A 21 -11.31 6.31 19.02
CA PRO A 21 -11.91 7.62 18.88
C PRO A 21 -13.30 7.58 19.50
N ALA A 22 -13.65 8.61 20.28
CA ALA A 22 -14.97 8.69 20.86
C ALA A 22 -15.99 9.15 19.80
N PRO A 23 -17.23 8.64 19.85
CA PRO A 23 -18.25 9.00 18.86
C PRO A 23 -18.74 10.42 19.11
N GLY A 24 -18.51 11.31 18.13
CA GLY A 24 -19.06 12.66 18.11
C GLY A 24 -18.00 13.77 18.27
N PRO A 25 -18.24 14.95 17.67
CA PRO A 25 -17.31 16.08 17.72
C PRO A 25 -17.06 16.54 19.16
N GLY A 26 -15.80 16.75 19.53
CA GLY A 26 -15.38 17.19 20.86
C GLY A 26 -15.24 16.07 21.91
N SER A 27 -15.50 14.81 21.56
CA SER A 27 -15.37 13.70 22.50
C SER A 27 -13.92 13.25 22.65
N VAL A 28 -13.50 13.01 23.90
CA VAL A 28 -12.13 12.64 24.25
C VAL A 28 -11.86 11.18 23.88
N ALA A 29 -10.84 10.93 23.06
CA ALA A 29 -10.44 9.58 22.69
C ALA A 29 -9.95 8.80 23.91
N THR A 30 -10.13 7.48 23.90
CA THR A 30 -9.58 6.60 24.94
C THR A 30 -8.36 5.88 24.38
N VAL A 31 -7.23 5.95 25.08
CA VAL A 31 -6.06 5.14 24.78
C VAL A 31 -6.12 3.86 25.59
N TYR A 32 -5.63 2.79 24.98
CA TYR A 32 -5.50 1.49 25.59
C TYR A 32 -4.08 0.97 25.39
N VAL A 33 -3.58 0.29 26.41
CA VAL A 33 -2.32 -0.45 26.37
C VAL A 33 -2.61 -1.88 26.82
N THR A 34 -1.99 -2.87 26.18
CA THR A 34 -2.17 -4.27 26.55
C THR A 34 -0.92 -5.10 26.25
N ASP A 35 -0.63 -6.08 27.10
CA ASP A 35 0.35 -7.14 26.86
C ASP A 35 -0.30 -8.44 26.32
N ALA A 36 -1.55 -8.34 25.85
CA ALA A 36 -2.44 -9.44 25.46
C ALA A 36 -2.98 -10.31 26.62
N LEU A 37 -2.71 -9.95 27.87
CA LEU A 37 -3.30 -10.58 29.07
C LEU A 37 -4.12 -9.56 29.87
N GLU A 38 -3.51 -8.43 30.18
CA GLU A 38 -4.11 -7.31 30.89
C GLU A 38 -4.34 -6.14 29.94
N VAL A 39 -5.28 -5.26 30.30
CA VAL A 39 -5.59 -4.05 29.54
C VAL A 39 -5.59 -2.88 30.49
N TRP A 40 -4.90 -1.81 30.11
CA TRP A 40 -4.94 -0.51 30.77
C TRP A 40 -5.61 0.49 29.86
N ALA A 41 -6.43 1.37 30.44
CA ALA A 41 -7.16 2.39 29.68
C ALA A 41 -7.07 3.76 30.35
N GLY A 42 -7.10 4.81 29.55
CA GLY A 42 -7.10 6.19 30.04
C GLY A 42 -7.63 7.14 28.97
N ARG A 43 -8.08 8.32 29.40
CA ARG A 43 -8.59 9.35 28.49
C ARG A 43 -7.43 10.13 27.90
N LEU A 44 -7.36 10.15 26.57
CA LEU A 44 -6.38 10.89 25.79
C LEU A 44 -6.93 12.30 25.51
N GLY A 45 -6.66 13.26 26.40
CA GLY A 45 -7.17 14.62 26.29
C GLY A 45 -6.19 15.67 26.83
N GLY A 46 -5.92 16.67 25.99
CA GLY A 46 -5.38 18.00 26.36
C GLY A 46 -6.38 19.08 25.94
N ASP A 47 -6.00 20.36 26.02
CA ASP A 47 -6.89 21.52 25.80
C ASP A 47 -7.64 21.53 24.44
N THR A 48 -7.23 20.72 23.47
CA THR A 48 -7.97 20.46 22.22
C THR A 48 -8.06 18.94 21.93
N PRO A 49 -9.27 18.38 21.74
CA PRO A 49 -9.49 16.92 21.67
C PRO A 49 -8.96 16.26 20.40
N GLU A 50 -8.86 16.98 19.28
CA GLU A 50 -8.42 16.41 18.01
C GLU A 50 -6.89 16.24 17.91
N ASN A 51 -6.12 16.93 18.76
CA ASN A 51 -4.66 16.91 18.70
C ASN A 51 -4.07 15.64 19.34
N GLY A 52 -4.70 15.08 20.37
CA GLY A 52 -4.11 14.01 21.19
C GLY A 52 -3.87 12.68 20.44
N VAL A 53 -4.82 12.23 19.61
CA VAL A 53 -4.68 10.98 18.83
C VAL A 53 -3.59 11.11 17.76
N ALA A 54 -3.52 12.27 17.10
CA ALA A 54 -2.51 12.55 16.09
C ALA A 54 -1.11 12.68 16.71
N GLU A 55 -1.00 13.33 17.87
CA GLU A 55 0.25 13.42 18.64
C GLU A 55 0.73 12.02 19.06
N LEU A 56 -0.14 11.21 19.63
CA LEU A 56 0.19 9.84 20.04
C LEU A 56 0.65 8.98 18.85
N ARG A 57 -0.05 9.04 17.72
CA ARG A 57 0.36 8.34 16.49
C ARG A 57 1.74 8.79 16.03
N THR A 58 1.99 10.10 16.03
CA THR A 58 3.27 10.68 15.63
C THR A 58 4.39 10.24 16.57
N ALA A 59 4.16 10.28 17.87
CA ALA A 59 5.12 9.88 18.89
C ALA A 59 5.45 8.37 18.79
N LEU A 60 4.44 7.52 18.57
CA LEU A 60 4.63 6.08 18.36
C LEU A 60 5.42 5.80 17.08
N GLY A 61 5.10 6.49 15.98
CA GLY A 61 5.85 6.38 14.73
C GLY A 61 7.30 6.83 14.84
N ARG A 62 7.61 7.77 15.73
CA ARG A 62 8.96 8.25 16.04
C ARG A 62 9.69 7.42 17.12
N GLY A 63 8.98 6.53 17.82
CA GLY A 63 9.52 5.78 18.94
C GLY A 63 9.83 6.63 20.19
N THR A 64 9.18 7.78 20.36
CA THR A 64 9.41 8.70 21.50
C THR A 64 8.49 8.42 22.68
N VAL A 65 7.63 7.40 22.58
CA VAL A 65 6.69 7.02 23.64
C VAL A 65 7.35 6.03 24.58
N SER A 66 7.37 6.35 25.87
CA SER A 66 7.81 5.44 26.92
C SER A 66 6.62 4.95 27.75
N LEU A 67 6.67 3.68 28.16
CA LEU A 67 5.68 3.06 29.03
C LEU A 67 6.35 2.61 30.33
N GLU A 68 5.74 2.97 31.45
CA GLU A 68 6.14 2.51 32.79
C GLU A 68 4.95 1.80 33.45
N LEU A 69 5.19 0.63 34.05
CA LEU A 69 4.19 -0.08 34.86
C LEU A 69 4.58 0.01 36.33
N ARG A 70 3.64 0.40 37.18
CA ARG A 70 3.84 0.51 38.62
C ARG A 70 2.55 0.22 39.37
N ASP A 71 2.63 -0.68 40.36
CA ASP A 71 1.53 -1.01 41.27
C ASP A 71 0.21 -1.36 40.54
N GLY A 72 0.32 -2.02 39.38
CA GLY A 72 -0.81 -2.40 38.54
C GLY A 72 -1.38 -1.28 37.67
N ALA A 73 -0.88 -0.05 37.76
CA ALA A 73 -1.18 1.04 36.84
C ALA A 73 -0.11 1.16 35.75
N ALA A 74 -0.50 1.72 34.61
CA ALA A 74 0.43 2.04 33.53
C ALA A 74 0.51 3.56 33.34
N THR A 75 1.71 4.05 33.06
CA THR A 75 1.97 5.46 32.78
C THR A 75 2.59 5.57 31.40
N LEU A 76 1.92 6.31 30.51
CA LEU A 76 2.37 6.54 29.15
C LEU A 76 2.93 7.96 29.04
N ARG A 77 4.18 8.12 28.60
CA ARG A 77 4.77 9.44 28.32
C ARG A 77 5.01 9.58 26.83
N LEU A 78 4.46 10.64 26.24
CA LEU A 78 4.52 10.90 24.80
C LEU A 78 5.84 11.54 24.35
N ARG A 79 6.48 12.29 25.27
CA ARG A 79 7.73 13.03 25.10
C ARG A 79 8.48 13.05 26.43
N GLU A 80 9.81 13.04 26.38
CA GLU A 80 10.64 13.22 27.58
C GLU A 80 10.33 14.58 28.23
N GLY A 81 10.04 14.57 29.54
CA GLY A 81 9.88 15.80 30.34
C GLY A 81 8.49 16.44 30.34
N HIS A 82 7.45 15.80 29.79
CA HIS A 82 6.10 16.38 29.80
C HIS A 82 4.95 15.37 30.08
N ASP A 83 3.72 15.89 30.08
CA ASP A 83 2.43 15.27 30.44
C ASP A 83 2.40 13.75 30.34
N ALA A 84 2.42 13.12 31.52
CA ALA A 84 2.28 11.68 31.68
C ALA A 84 0.79 11.32 31.73
N LEU A 85 0.38 10.39 30.88
CA LEU A 85 -0.97 9.88 30.85
C LEU A 85 -1.07 8.63 31.73
N LEU A 86 -1.84 8.73 32.80
CA LEU A 86 -2.13 7.63 33.70
C LEU A 86 -3.22 6.73 33.13
N LEU A 87 -2.96 5.43 33.13
CA LEU A 87 -3.86 4.39 32.64
C LEU A 87 -4.20 3.43 33.79
N SER A 88 -5.50 3.26 34.05
CA SER A 88 -5.98 2.32 35.05
C SER A 88 -6.18 0.94 34.42
N ARG A 89 -5.79 -0.12 35.16
CA ARG A 89 -6.05 -1.49 34.74
C ARG A 89 -7.54 -1.77 34.71
N LEU A 90 -8.03 -2.28 33.59
CA LEU A 90 -9.42 -2.66 33.43
C LEU A 90 -9.74 -3.93 34.24
N PRO A 91 -10.94 -4.02 34.82
CA PRO A 91 -11.43 -5.27 35.39
C PRO A 91 -11.50 -6.37 34.34
N ALA A 92 -11.33 -7.63 34.76
CA ALA A 92 -11.35 -8.78 33.84
C ALA A 92 -12.64 -8.89 33.00
N ALA A 93 -13.78 -8.47 33.57
CA ALA A 93 -15.07 -8.45 32.87
C ALA A 93 -15.10 -7.49 31.67
N GLU A 94 -14.33 -6.40 31.72
CA GLU A 94 -14.20 -5.40 30.64
C GLU A 94 -13.02 -5.71 29.72
N ALA A 95 -11.90 -6.16 30.29
CA ALA A 95 -10.69 -6.48 29.53
C ALA A 95 -10.91 -7.62 28.51
N ARG A 96 -11.65 -8.66 28.88
CA ARG A 96 -11.91 -9.82 28.00
C ARG A 96 -12.60 -9.45 26.68
N PRO A 97 -13.79 -8.81 26.67
CA PRO A 97 -14.42 -8.41 25.42
C PRO A 97 -13.58 -7.40 24.65
N GLN A 98 -12.83 -6.54 25.35
CA GLN A 98 -11.93 -5.58 24.72
C GLN A 98 -10.79 -6.26 23.94
N LEU A 99 -10.15 -7.28 24.55
CA LEU A 99 -9.11 -8.09 23.89
C LEU A 99 -9.68 -8.89 22.72
N GLN A 100 -10.86 -9.48 22.89
CA GLN A 100 -11.53 -10.24 21.82
C GLN A 100 -11.83 -9.33 20.62
N ALA A 101 -12.41 -8.15 20.87
CA ALA A 101 -12.69 -7.18 19.81
C ALA A 101 -11.40 -6.68 19.14
N LEU A 102 -10.34 -6.42 19.91
CA LEU A 102 -9.04 -6.03 19.38
C LEU A 102 -8.45 -7.12 18.46
N LEU A 103 -8.47 -8.38 18.89
CA LEU A 103 -7.96 -9.51 18.11
C LEU A 103 -8.66 -9.61 16.75
N PHE A 104 -9.99 -9.60 16.73
CA PHE A 104 -10.75 -9.68 15.48
C PHE A 104 -10.54 -8.43 14.61
N ALA A 105 -10.46 -7.24 15.21
CA ALA A 105 -10.18 -6.02 14.47
C ALA A 105 -8.78 -6.04 13.84
N MET A 106 -7.77 -6.58 14.52
CA MET A 106 -6.43 -6.75 13.97
C MET A 106 -6.42 -7.77 12.83
N ALA A 107 -7.05 -8.93 13.01
CA ALA A 107 -7.14 -9.95 11.97
C ALA A 107 -7.82 -9.43 10.69
N ALA A 108 -8.95 -8.73 10.84
CA ALA A 108 -9.63 -8.10 9.72
C ALA A 108 -8.75 -7.05 9.03
N ARG A 109 -8.07 -6.19 9.80
CA ARG A 109 -7.20 -5.15 9.24
C ARG A 109 -5.97 -5.71 8.53
N VAL A 110 -5.41 -6.81 9.01
CA VAL A 110 -4.29 -7.49 8.32
C VAL A 110 -4.76 -8.00 6.97
N ARG A 111 -5.88 -8.73 6.92
CA ARG A 111 -6.46 -9.22 5.66
C ARG A 111 -6.74 -8.08 4.68
N ASP A 112 -7.40 -7.02 5.13
CA ASP A 112 -7.73 -5.87 4.28
C ASP A 112 -6.46 -5.16 3.77
N LEU A 113 -5.38 -5.12 4.57
CA LEU A 113 -4.09 -4.56 4.15
C LEU A 113 -3.37 -5.45 3.14
N GLU A 114 -3.42 -6.77 3.30
CA GLU A 114 -2.88 -7.76 2.36
C GLU A 114 -3.59 -7.65 1.01
N GLU A 115 -4.92 -7.62 0.98
CA GLU A 115 -5.71 -7.44 -0.25
C GLU A 115 -5.37 -6.14 -0.98
N ARG A 116 -5.19 -5.03 -0.24
CA ARG A 116 -4.79 -3.74 -0.82
C ARG A 116 -3.36 -3.77 -1.36
N LEU A 117 -2.46 -4.51 -0.71
CA LEU A 117 -1.08 -4.66 -1.16
C LEU A 117 -1.02 -5.46 -2.48
N GLU A 118 -1.82 -6.51 -2.62
CA GLU A 118 -1.95 -7.29 -3.86
C GLU A 118 -2.51 -6.45 -5.03
N ALA A 119 -3.51 -5.59 -4.75
CA ALA A 119 -4.06 -4.68 -5.74
C ALA A 119 -3.04 -3.64 -6.24
N LEU A 120 -2.14 -3.19 -5.36
CA LEU A 120 -1.02 -2.32 -5.72
C LEU A 120 0.04 -3.10 -6.53
N GLY A 121 0.36 -4.35 -6.16
CA GLY A 121 1.33 -5.18 -6.90
C GLY A 121 0.89 -5.54 -8.32
N SER A 122 -0.40 -5.78 -8.53
CA SER A 122 -0.98 -6.09 -9.85
C SER A 122 -1.13 -4.87 -10.77
N SER A 123 -1.11 -3.65 -10.24
CA SER A 123 -1.19 -2.42 -11.04
C SER A 123 0.16 -1.95 -11.62
N TYR A 124 1.28 -2.58 -11.25
CA TYR A 124 2.61 -2.29 -11.83
C TYR A 124 3.09 -3.31 -12.88
N SER A 125 2.31 -4.35 -13.17
CA SER A 125 2.65 -5.29 -14.25
C SER A 125 1.75 -5.00 -15.46
N PRO A 126 2.28 -4.40 -16.56
CA PRO A 126 1.58 -4.53 -17.82
C PRO A 126 1.72 -6.01 -18.19
N GLU A 127 0.72 -6.81 -17.82
CA GLU A 127 0.64 -8.17 -18.30
C GLU A 127 0.66 -8.10 -19.83
N LYS A 128 1.82 -8.48 -20.39
CA LYS A 128 2.01 -8.67 -21.81
C LYS A 128 1.16 -9.88 -22.18
N ASN A 129 -0.12 -9.65 -22.47
CA ASN A 129 -0.97 -10.58 -23.19
C ASN A 129 -0.28 -10.90 -24.52
N SER A 130 0.47 -11.99 -24.55
CA SER A 130 1.07 -12.57 -25.74
C SER A 130 0.36 -13.85 -26.18
N THR A 131 -0.87 -14.08 -25.71
CA THR A 131 -1.59 -15.35 -25.95
C THR A 131 -2.88 -15.19 -26.75
N ARG A 132 -3.14 -14.02 -27.36
CA ARG A 132 -4.25 -13.86 -28.33
C ARG A 132 -3.77 -13.55 -29.75
N SER A 133 -2.79 -14.29 -30.25
CA SER A 133 -2.49 -14.28 -31.68
C SER A 133 -1.79 -15.58 -32.11
N GLN A 134 -2.45 -16.72 -31.94
CA GLN A 134 -2.19 -17.91 -32.77
C GLN A 134 -3.50 -18.70 -32.96
N GLN A 135 -4.35 -18.18 -33.84
CA GLN A 135 -5.16 -19.06 -34.67
C GLN A 135 -4.61 -18.92 -36.09
N PRO A 136 -3.92 -19.94 -36.63
CA PRO A 136 -3.73 -20.02 -38.06
C PRO A 136 -5.10 -20.32 -38.68
N LEU A 137 -5.74 -19.30 -39.24
CA LEU A 137 -6.85 -19.53 -40.15
C LEU A 137 -6.28 -20.28 -41.37
N LEU A 138 -6.65 -21.55 -41.50
CA LEU A 138 -6.33 -22.39 -42.64
C LEU A 138 -6.77 -21.71 -43.94
N PRO A 139 -5.97 -21.76 -45.02
CA PRO A 139 -6.42 -21.32 -46.33
C PRO A 139 -7.28 -22.41 -46.97
N ASP A 140 -8.55 -22.12 -47.23
CA ASP A 140 -9.38 -22.92 -48.14
C ASP A 140 -9.26 -22.36 -49.57
N PRO A 141 -8.77 -23.13 -50.56
CA PRO A 141 -8.75 -22.71 -51.95
C PRO A 141 -10.05 -23.18 -52.64
N SER A 142 -11.06 -22.32 -52.73
CA SER A 142 -12.17 -22.55 -53.67
C SER A 142 -12.02 -21.65 -54.92
N PRO A 143 -12.02 -22.23 -56.14
CA PRO A 143 -11.91 -21.47 -57.37
C PRO A 143 -13.31 -21.23 -57.94
N ARG A 144 -13.76 -19.96 -58.03
CA ARG A 144 -14.79 -19.53 -59.02
C ARG A 144 -14.98 -18.01 -59.09
N LYS A 145 -14.42 -17.44 -60.15
CA LYS A 145 -15.08 -16.62 -61.19
C LYS A 145 -16.01 -15.47 -60.71
N ASN A 146 -15.60 -14.22 -60.94
CA ASN A 146 -16.32 -13.28 -61.82
C ASN A 146 -15.59 -11.92 -61.98
N ARG A 147 -15.92 -11.27 -63.10
CA ARG A 147 -15.24 -10.18 -63.81
C ARG A 147 -15.33 -8.77 -63.18
N ALA A 148 -14.29 -8.01 -63.50
CA ALA A 148 -14.26 -6.59 -63.95
C ALA A 148 -14.32 -5.42 -62.94
N ALA A 149 -13.28 -4.58 -63.10
CA ALA A 149 -13.23 -3.11 -63.03
C ALA A 149 -13.23 -2.40 -61.67
N GLY A 150 -12.11 -1.69 -61.39
CA GLY A 150 -12.12 -0.48 -60.56
C GLY A 150 -10.93 -0.32 -59.59
N SER A 151 -9.90 0.43 -60.02
CA SER A 151 -8.93 1.19 -59.21
C SER A 151 -8.29 0.54 -57.97
N ALA A 152 -7.06 0.04 -58.11
CA ALA A 152 -6.18 -0.29 -56.98
C ALA A 152 -5.06 0.75 -56.89
N LEU A 153 -5.19 1.73 -55.99
CA LEU A 153 -4.03 2.43 -55.46
C LEU A 153 -3.27 1.44 -54.56
N PRO A 154 -1.95 1.23 -54.73
CA PRO A 154 -1.23 0.38 -53.81
C PRO A 154 -1.16 1.07 -52.44
N ALA A 155 -1.85 0.52 -51.45
CA ALA A 155 -1.67 0.89 -50.06
C ALA A 155 -0.20 0.65 -49.69
N LYS A 156 0.56 1.74 -49.52
CA LYS A 156 1.98 1.69 -49.15
C LYS A 156 2.13 0.93 -47.85
N ARG A 157 2.83 -0.21 -47.91
CA ARG A 157 3.25 -1.00 -46.75
C ARG A 157 4.22 -0.13 -45.93
N LYS A 158 3.85 0.22 -44.70
CA LYS A 158 4.72 0.96 -43.77
C LYS A 158 6.01 0.17 -43.54
N ILE A 159 7.14 0.80 -43.81
CA ILE A 159 8.45 0.17 -43.66
C ILE A 159 8.83 0.22 -42.17
N PRO A 160 9.33 -0.86 -41.56
CA PRO A 160 9.83 -0.84 -40.19
C PRO A 160 10.86 0.28 -40.01
N GLY A 161 10.59 1.23 -39.11
CA GLY A 161 11.45 2.39 -38.84
C GLY A 161 10.89 3.76 -39.25
N GLU A 162 9.73 3.82 -39.91
CA GLU A 162 9.06 5.08 -40.30
C GLU A 162 8.15 5.67 -39.20
N SER A 163 8.14 5.10 -37.98
CA SER A 163 7.31 5.62 -36.90
C SER A 163 7.95 6.86 -36.27
N LEU A 164 7.20 7.96 -36.20
CA LEU A 164 7.61 9.22 -35.57
C LEU A 164 8.01 9.05 -34.09
N ILE A 165 7.45 8.03 -33.44
CA ILE A 165 7.66 7.72 -32.02
C ILE A 165 8.87 6.79 -31.83
N ASN A 166 9.28 6.06 -32.87
CA ASN A 166 10.44 5.19 -32.82
C ASN A 166 11.12 5.18 -34.20
N PRO A 167 11.91 6.21 -34.51
CA PRO A 167 12.61 6.29 -35.77
C PRO A 167 13.66 5.18 -35.73
N GLY A 168 13.40 4.09 -36.45
CA GLY A 168 14.29 2.95 -36.46
C GLY A 168 15.71 3.37 -36.80
N PHE A 169 16.69 2.71 -36.17
CA PHE A 169 18.12 2.96 -36.38
C PHE A 169 18.43 2.98 -37.88
N LYS A 170 18.77 4.14 -38.44
CA LYS A 170 19.12 4.28 -39.86
C LYS A 170 20.33 3.40 -40.14
N SER A 171 20.17 2.37 -40.98
CA SER A 171 21.29 1.56 -41.46
C SER A 171 22.29 2.49 -42.16
N LYS A 172 23.54 2.50 -41.69
CA LYS A 172 24.64 3.23 -42.35
C LYS A 172 24.84 2.65 -43.75
N SER A 173 24.88 3.49 -44.79
CA SER A 173 25.24 3.04 -46.13
C SER A 173 26.69 2.53 -46.12
N VAL A 174 26.94 1.42 -46.80
CA VAL A 174 28.29 0.88 -46.95
C VAL A 174 29.13 1.89 -47.74
N PRO A 175 30.39 2.17 -47.35
CA PRO A 175 31.25 3.08 -48.10
C PRO A 175 31.44 2.57 -49.54
N SER A 176 30.99 3.35 -50.52
CA SER A 176 31.38 3.13 -51.91
C SER A 176 32.84 3.53 -52.04
N GLY A 177 33.71 2.55 -52.33
CA GLY A 177 35.11 2.81 -52.64
C GLY A 177 35.24 3.74 -53.85
N VAL A 178 36.33 4.49 -53.89
CA VAL A 178 36.78 5.25 -55.07
C VAL A 178 37.61 4.31 -55.95
N ASP A 179 37.24 4.18 -57.22
CA ASP A 179 38.06 3.54 -58.24
C ASP A 179 39.18 4.50 -58.66
N PHE A 180 40.41 4.01 -58.61
CA PHE A 180 41.55 4.69 -59.21
C PHE A 180 41.82 4.05 -60.57
N GLU A 181 41.66 4.81 -61.64
CA GLU A 181 42.17 4.41 -62.96
C GLU A 181 43.70 4.54 -62.96
N ASP A 182 44.40 3.43 -63.22
CA ASP A 182 45.84 3.42 -63.46
C ASP A 182 46.13 3.98 -64.87
N SER A 183 46.78 5.14 -64.95
CA SER A 183 47.50 5.63 -66.14
C SER A 183 48.59 6.61 -65.76
#